data_AF-A0A7X7ATB3-F1
#
_entry.id   AF-A0A7X7ATB3-F1
#
_cell.length_a   1.000
_cell.length_b   1.000
_cell.length_c   1.000
_cell.angle_alpha   90.00
_cell.angle_beta   90.00
_cell.angle_gamma   90.00
#
_symmetry.space_group_name_H-M   'P 1'
#
loop_
_entity.id
_entity.type
_entity.pdbx_description
1 polymer ?
#
loop_
_entity_poly.entity_id
_entity_poly.type
_entity_poly.pdbx_seq_one_letter_code
_entity_poly.pdbx_strand_id
1 'polypeptide(L)'
;MIDNIYFNAVLDFLLLFLLFYLIYTVFLNKKRRTYSQIKKNDEIKYFISRFDLDMKKTKYTSLLRALTLMNSFILAFTSTIVIYIDSIIWSMLISFVIIMIMLYSVYEIVGRSFKRKENK
;
A
#
# COMPACT_ATOMS: atom_id res chain seq x y z
N MET A 1 24.40 -2.56 20.98
CA MET A 1 24.38 -1.44 20.01
C MET A 1 23.56 -1.80 18.78
N ILE A 2 23.76 -3.00 18.21
CA ILE A 2 23.01 -3.52 17.05
C ILE A 2 21.51 -3.76 17.37
N ASP A 3 21.18 -4.28 18.55
CA ASP A 3 19.76 -4.52 18.95
C ASP A 3 18.92 -3.23 18.98
N ASN A 4 19.57 -2.12 19.32
CA ASN A 4 18.93 -0.80 19.34
C ASN A 4 18.55 -0.34 17.93
N ILE A 5 19.37 -0.66 16.92
CA ILE A 5 19.11 -0.29 15.52
C ILE A 5 17.89 -1.04 14.98
N TYR A 6 17.81 -2.36 15.19
CA TYR A 6 16.65 -3.13 14.72
C TYR A 6 15.35 -2.70 15.42
N PHE A 7 15.42 -2.43 16.72
CA PHE A 7 14.30 -1.92 17.48
C PHE A 7 13.83 -0.56 16.95
N ASN A 8 14.76 0.37 16.70
CA ASN A 8 14.44 1.68 16.15
C ASN A 8 13.85 1.56 14.74
N ALA A 9 14.38 0.68 13.88
CA ALA A 9 13.84 0.47 12.54
C ALA A 9 12.39 -0.05 12.57
N VAL A 10 12.06 -0.94 13.53
CA VAL A 10 10.67 -1.40 13.72
C VAL A 10 9.78 -0.26 14.20
N LEU A 11 10.25 0.57 15.13
CA LEU A 11 9.49 1.74 15.60
C LEU A 11 9.27 2.77 14.48
N ASP A 12 10.31 3.09 13.72
CA ASP A 12 10.23 4.00 12.56
C ASP A 12 9.22 3.48 11.54
N PHE A 13 9.27 2.18 11.25
CA PHE A 13 8.30 1.54 10.37
C PHE A 13 6.87 1.69 10.87
N LEU A 14 6.62 1.39 12.15
CA LEU A 14 5.27 1.49 12.73
C LEU A 14 4.76 2.93 12.73
N LEU A 15 5.62 3.90 13.06
CA LEU A 15 5.29 5.33 13.04
C LEU A 15 5.01 5.82 11.63
N LEU A 16 5.88 5.52 10.66
CA LEU A 16 5.68 5.88 9.25
C LEU A 16 4.44 5.21 8.66
N PHE A 17 4.20 3.94 9.00
CA PHE A 17 3.01 3.22 8.58
C PHE A 17 1.75 3.88 9.10
N LEU A 18 1.70 4.20 10.40
CA LEU A 18 0.56 4.90 10.99
C LEU A 18 0.37 6.29 10.35
N LEU A 19 1.46 7.04 10.16
CA LEU A 19 1.44 8.34 9.51
C LEU A 19 0.87 8.26 8.08
N PHE A 20 1.45 7.41 7.22
CA PHE A 20 0.99 7.27 5.83
C PHE A 20 -0.43 6.73 5.76
N TYR A 21 -0.81 5.82 6.65
CA TYR A 21 -2.17 5.28 6.71
C TYR A 21 -3.19 6.35 7.08
N LEU A 22 -2.89 7.18 8.07
CA LEU A 22 -3.73 8.32 8.44
C LEU A 22 -3.79 9.35 7.31
N ILE A 23 -2.67 9.66 6.66
CA ILE A 23 -2.65 10.60 5.52
C ILE A 23 -3.55 10.09 4.39
N TYR A 24 -3.38 8.85 3.97
CA TYR A 24 -4.21 8.25 2.92
C TYR A 24 -5.68 8.22 3.30
N THR A 25 -5.99 7.81 4.52
CA THR A 25 -7.38 7.65 4.96
C THR A 25 -8.08 9.01 5.14
N VAL A 26 -7.42 9.98 5.74
CA VAL A 26 -8.01 11.27 6.12
C VAL A 26 -7.99 12.28 4.97
N PHE A 27 -6.94 12.32 4.15
CA PHE A 27 -6.83 13.31 3.08
C PHE A 27 -7.27 12.76 1.72
N LEU A 28 -6.80 11.58 1.34
CA LEU A 28 -7.07 11.01 0.01
C LEU A 28 -8.46 10.36 -0.07
N ASN A 29 -8.87 9.63 0.97
CA ASN A 29 -10.13 8.90 0.96
C ASN A 29 -11.33 9.71 1.50
N LYS A 30 -11.11 10.84 2.18
CA LYS A 30 -12.21 11.69 2.68
C LYS A 30 -13.13 12.21 1.56
N LYS A 31 -12.59 12.41 0.35
CA LYS A 31 -13.35 12.80 -0.86
C LYS A 31 -14.02 11.62 -1.58
N ARG A 32 -13.81 10.38 -1.13
CA ARG A 32 -14.22 9.13 -1.81
C ARG A 32 -15.04 8.25 -0.86
N ARG A 33 -16.13 8.81 -0.32
CA ARG A 33 -16.98 8.12 0.66
C ARG A 33 -18.13 7.35 0.03
N THR A 34 -18.56 7.74 -1.17
CA THR A 34 -19.69 7.09 -1.87
C THR A 34 -19.20 6.12 -2.94
N TYR A 35 -20.00 5.08 -3.19
CA TYR A 35 -19.71 4.06 -4.20
C TYR A 35 -19.37 4.64 -5.58
N SER A 36 -20.13 5.66 -6.01
CA SER A 36 -19.93 6.32 -7.32
C SER A 36 -18.59 7.05 -7.41
N GLN A 37 -18.07 7.60 -6.31
CA GLN A 37 -16.76 8.25 -6.26
C GLN A 37 -15.64 7.21 -6.25
N ILE A 38 -15.80 6.12 -5.49
CA ILE A 38 -14.80 5.05 -5.41
C ILE A 38 -14.63 4.36 -6.76
N LYS A 39 -15.73 4.06 -7.46
CA LYS A 39 -15.72 3.47 -8.80
C LYS A 39 -14.98 4.32 -9.84
N LYS A 40 -14.89 5.64 -9.64
CA LYS A 40 -14.18 6.56 -10.55
C LYS A 40 -12.66 6.57 -10.32
N ASN A 41 -12.14 6.03 -9.23
CA ASN A 41 -10.70 5.98 -8.97
C ASN A 41 -9.99 5.05 -9.95
N ASP A 42 -9.01 5.58 -10.70
CA ASP A 42 -8.30 4.85 -11.73
C ASP A 42 -7.45 3.70 -11.17
N GLU A 43 -6.90 3.85 -9.97
CA GLU A 43 -6.18 2.76 -9.29
C GLU A 43 -7.12 1.57 -9.00
N ILE A 44 -8.34 1.86 -8.56
CA ILE A 44 -9.36 0.84 -8.29
C ILE A 44 -9.80 0.19 -9.61
N LYS A 45 -10.05 0.97 -10.65
CA LYS A 45 -10.41 0.42 -11.97
C LYS A 45 -9.30 -0.47 -12.51
N TYR A 46 -8.05 -0.02 -12.43
CA TYR A 46 -6.88 -0.80 -12.83
C TYR A 46 -6.83 -2.12 -12.06
N PHE A 47 -6.97 -2.07 -10.73
CA PHE A 47 -6.90 -3.26 -9.89
C PHE A 47 -8.02 -4.26 -10.19
N ILE A 48 -9.26 -3.77 -10.36
CA ILE A 48 -10.40 -4.60 -10.76
C ILE A 48 -10.13 -5.26 -12.10
N SER A 49 -9.68 -4.49 -13.09
CA SER A 49 -9.39 -4.99 -14.44
C SER A 49 -8.22 -5.96 -14.45
N ARG A 50 -7.20 -5.76 -13.63
CA ARG A 50 -5.99 -6.60 -13.59
C ARG A 50 -6.28 -7.99 -13.05
N PHE A 51 -7.12 -8.10 -12.02
CA PHE A 51 -7.45 -9.35 -11.36
C PHE A 51 -8.84 -9.91 -11.74
N ASP A 52 -9.53 -9.24 -12.65
CA ASP A 52 -10.89 -9.58 -13.09
C ASP A 52 -11.85 -9.76 -11.90
N LEU A 53 -11.87 -8.79 -10.97
CA LEU A 53 -12.65 -8.91 -9.74
C LEU A 53 -14.16 -8.76 -10.01
N ASP A 54 -14.97 -9.69 -9.48
CA ASP A 54 -16.42 -9.60 -9.52
C ASP A 54 -16.93 -8.63 -8.46
N MET A 55 -17.29 -7.42 -8.88
CA MET A 55 -17.82 -6.37 -8.00
C MET A 55 -19.23 -6.64 -7.44
N LYS A 56 -19.90 -7.74 -7.86
CA LYS A 56 -21.09 -8.25 -7.18
C LYS A 56 -20.74 -8.97 -5.88
N LYS A 57 -19.58 -9.63 -5.83
CA LYS A 57 -19.07 -10.36 -4.66
C LYS A 57 -18.11 -9.50 -3.83
N THR A 58 -17.32 -8.67 -4.49
CA THR A 58 -16.31 -7.80 -3.87
C THR A 58 -16.80 -6.35 -3.76
N LYS A 59 -16.87 -5.81 -2.54
CA LYS A 59 -17.29 -4.42 -2.31
C LYS A 59 -16.16 -3.42 -2.65
N TYR A 60 -16.49 -2.36 -3.38
CA TYR A 60 -15.56 -1.25 -3.69
C TYR A 60 -14.93 -0.63 -2.43
N THR A 61 -15.67 -0.55 -1.33
CA THR A 61 -15.16 -0.03 -0.05
C THR A 61 -14.10 -0.93 0.57
N SER A 62 -14.26 -2.26 0.48
CA SER A 62 -13.25 -3.23 0.92
C SER A 62 -12.00 -3.13 0.07
N LEU A 63 -12.16 -2.97 -1.25
CA LEU A 63 -11.05 -2.80 -2.18
C LEU A 63 -10.26 -1.51 -1.88
N LEU A 64 -10.97 -0.38 -1.69
CA LEU A 64 -10.35 0.89 -1.33
C LEU A 64 -9.53 0.77 -0.04
N ARG A 65 -10.07 0.11 0.99
CA ARG A 65 -9.37 -0.10 2.26
C ARG A 65 -8.12 -0.96 2.08
N ALA A 66 -8.21 -2.02 1.28
CA ALA A 66 -7.06 -2.89 1.00
C ALA A 66 -5.96 -2.16 0.23
N LEU A 67 -6.32 -1.39 -0.81
CA LEU A 67 -5.36 -0.56 -1.55
C LEU A 67 -4.72 0.50 -0.67
N THR A 68 -5.51 1.15 0.20
CA THR A 68 -4.99 2.12 1.16
C THR A 68 -3.98 1.47 2.11
N LEU A 69 -4.33 0.33 2.70
CA LEU A 69 -3.45 -0.42 3.61
C LEU A 69 -2.14 -0.81 2.91
N MET A 70 -2.25 -1.35 1.69
CA MET A 70 -1.11 -1.77 0.88
C MET A 70 -0.21 -0.58 0.53
N ASN A 71 -0.76 0.52 0.03
CA ASN A 71 0.03 1.69 -0.34
C ASN A 71 0.74 2.30 0.87
N SER A 72 0.06 2.39 2.01
CA SER A 72 0.69 2.85 3.26
C SER A 72 1.79 1.90 3.72
N PHE A 73 1.60 0.58 3.57
CA PHE A 73 2.63 -0.42 3.88
C PHE A 73 3.86 -0.26 2.97
N ILE A 74 3.67 -0.18 1.65
CA ILE A 74 4.75 -0.04 0.67
C ILE A 74 5.56 1.23 0.93
N LEU A 75 4.89 2.35 1.19
CA LEU A 75 5.55 3.62 1.50
C LEU A 75 6.32 3.52 2.81
N ALA A 76 5.70 3.03 3.89
CA ALA A 76 6.37 2.90 5.18
C ALA A 76 7.58 1.97 5.12
N PHE A 77 7.44 0.82 4.46
CA PHE A 77 8.52 -0.15 4.31
C PHE A 77 9.69 0.44 3.52
N THR A 78 9.42 1.04 2.36
CA THR A 78 10.45 1.69 1.55
C THR A 78 11.12 2.83 2.33
N SER A 79 10.34 3.74 2.91
CA SER A 79 10.87 4.88 3.67
C SER A 79 11.74 4.43 4.83
N THR A 80 11.33 3.39 5.56
CA THR A 80 12.13 2.84 6.66
C THR A 80 13.49 2.37 6.17
N ILE A 81 13.59 1.72 5.00
CA ILE A 81 14.89 1.28 4.48
C ILE A 81 15.74 2.50 4.06
N VAL A 82 15.11 3.49 3.44
CA VAL A 82 15.78 4.66 2.86
C VAL A 82 16.37 5.59 3.93
N ILE A 83 15.74 5.72 5.11
CA ILE A 83 16.26 6.58 6.19
C ILE A 83 17.58 6.09 6.79
N TYR A 84 17.92 4.81 6.62
CA TYR A 84 19.21 4.24 7.06
C TYR A 84 20.29 4.28 5.97
N ILE A 85 20.05 4.99 4.86
CA ILE A 85 20.99 5.17 3.76
C ILE A 85 21.46 6.62 3.74
N ASP A 86 22.73 6.86 4.07
CA ASP A 86 23.29 8.21 4.18
C ASP A 86 23.37 8.97 2.86
N SER A 87 23.63 8.25 1.75
CA SER A 87 23.79 8.88 0.44
C SER A 87 22.45 9.08 -0.25
N ILE A 88 22.09 10.34 -0.52
CA ILE A 88 20.85 10.73 -1.21
C ILE A 88 20.72 10.03 -2.58
N ILE A 89 21.81 9.92 -3.34
CA ILE A 89 21.78 9.29 -4.66
C ILE A 89 21.44 7.79 -4.52
N TRP A 90 22.11 7.09 -3.60
CA TRP A 90 21.85 5.67 -3.36
C TRP A 90 20.48 5.43 -2.76
N SER A 91 20.03 6.29 -1.85
CA SER A 91 18.73 6.20 -1.21
C SER A 91 17.60 6.34 -2.24
N MET A 92 17.74 7.25 -3.22
CA MET A 92 16.81 7.38 -4.35
C MET A 92 16.81 6.13 -5.24
N LEU A 93 17.97 5.64 -5.68
CA LEU A 93 18.07 4.46 -6.55
C LEU A 93 17.50 3.21 -5.88
N ILE A 94 17.85 2.97 -4.62
CA ILE A 94 17.38 1.81 -3.85
C ILE A 94 15.88 1.92 -3.59
N SER A 95 15.37 3.11 -3.25
CA SER A 95 13.94 3.32 -3.05
C SER A 95 13.12 2.98 -4.29
N PHE A 96 13.61 3.34 -5.47
CA PHE A 96 12.92 3.08 -6.73
C PHE A 96 12.79 1.56 -6.99
N VAL A 97 13.88 0.83 -6.80
CA VAL A 97 13.88 -0.64 -6.98
C VAL A 97 12.98 -1.32 -5.95
N ILE A 98 13.07 -0.92 -4.67
CA ILE A 98 12.25 -1.51 -3.60
C ILE A 98 10.76 -1.24 -3.84
N ILE A 99 10.38 -0.02 -4.20
CA ILE A 99 8.97 0.32 -4.50
C ILE A 99 8.46 -0.56 -5.64
N MET A 100 9.22 -0.75 -6.71
CA MET A 100 8.79 -1.58 -7.84
C MET A 100 8.57 -3.04 -7.42
N ILE A 101 9.50 -3.62 -6.65
CA ILE A 101 9.39 -4.99 -6.12
C ILE A 101 8.16 -5.11 -5.20
N MET A 102 7.96 -4.14 -4.32
CA MET A 102 6.87 -4.11 -3.36
C MET A 102 5.51 -3.92 -4.05
N LEU A 103 5.42 -3.01 -5.02
CA LEU A 103 4.22 -2.82 -5.83
C LEU A 103 3.83 -4.14 -6.50
N TYR A 104 4.75 -4.79 -7.22
CA TYR A 104 4.44 -6.05 -7.90
C TYR A 104 4.02 -7.14 -6.90
N SER A 105 4.80 -7.34 -5.84
CA SER A 105 4.59 -8.43 -4.90
C SER A 105 3.31 -8.26 -4.09
N VAL A 106 3.11 -7.08 -3.48
CA VAL A 106 1.98 -6.86 -2.58
C VAL A 106 0.67 -6.73 -3.36
N TYR A 107 0.65 -6.07 -4.53
CA TYR A 107 -0.56 -6.00 -5.36
C TYR A 107 -0.99 -7.39 -5.80
N GLU A 108 -0.05 -8.24 -6.20
CA GLU A 108 -0.34 -9.60 -6.63
C GLU A 108 -0.88 -10.47 -5.48
N ILE A 109 -0.29 -10.37 -4.27
CA ILE A 109 -0.78 -11.09 -3.09
C ILE A 109 -2.20 -10.65 -2.74
N VAL A 110 -2.46 -9.35 -2.68
CA VAL A 110 -3.77 -8.80 -2.33
C VAL A 110 -4.79 -9.15 -3.41
N GLY A 111 -4.45 -8.98 -4.69
CA GLY A 111 -5.35 -9.26 -5.81
C GLY A 111 -5.79 -10.71 -5.86
N ARG A 112 -4.84 -11.64 -5.76
CA ARG A 112 -5.14 -13.08 -5.68
C ARG A 112 -5.95 -13.43 -4.43
N SER A 113 -5.73 -12.75 -3.31
CA SER A 113 -6.51 -12.96 -2.08
C SER A 113 -7.98 -12.56 -2.25
N PHE A 114 -8.27 -11.48 -2.98
CA PHE A 114 -9.65 -11.11 -3.33
C PHE A 114 -10.28 -12.11 -4.29
N LYS A 115 -9.59 -12.47 -5.38
CA LYS A 115 -10.10 -13.45 -6.36
C LYS A 115 -10.39 -14.81 -5.73
N ARG A 116 -9.53 -15.28 -4.81
CA ARG A 116 -9.75 -16.52 -4.07
C ARG A 116 -10.99 -16.48 -3.18
N LYS A 117 -11.34 -15.31 -2.63
CA LYS A 117 -12.56 -15.14 -1.82
C LYS A 117 -13.83 -15.16 -2.66
N GLU A 118 -13.76 -14.79 -3.94
CA GLU A 118 -14.91 -14.84 -4.86
C GLU A 118 -15.27 -16.27 -5.31
N ASN A 119 -14.28 -17.15 -5.31
CA ASN A 119 -14.41 -18.57 -5.69
C ASN A 119 -14.80 -19.48 -4.51
N LYS A 120 -14.90 -18.93 -3.30
CA LYS A 120 -15.46 -19.60 -2.14
C LYS A 120 -16.92 -19.20 -1.98
#